data_AF-A0A9E4G2W6-F1
#
_entry.id   AF-A0A9E4G2W6-F1
#
_cell.length_a   1.000
_cell.length_b   1.000
_cell.length_c   1.000
_cell.angle_alpha   90.00
_cell.angle_beta   90.00
_cell.angle_gamma   90.00
#
_symmetry.space_group_name_H-M   'P 1'
#
loop_
_entity.id
_entity.type
_entity.pdbx_description
1 polymer ?
#
loop_
_entity_poly.entity_id
_entity_poly.type
_entity_poly.pdbx_seq_one_letter_code
_entity_poly.pdbx_strand_id
1 'polypeptide(L)'
;MYTCAACGQELFSSAAKYNSFSGWPSFWDVVDQGNVGLREDNSHGMRRVEAICNRCDSHLGHVFDDGPRDKTGLRYCINSCALELKADPA
;
A
#
# COMPACT_ATOMS: atom_id res chain seq x y z
N MET A 1 -9.83 8.09 4.23
CA MET A 1 -8.75 7.91 3.22
C MET A 1 -7.42 7.64 3.91
N TYR A 2 -6.57 6.76 3.38
CA TYR A 2 -5.17 6.62 3.84
C TYR A 2 -4.24 7.43 2.94
N THR A 3 -3.49 8.33 3.56
CA THR A 3 -2.56 9.23 2.88
C THR A 3 -1.11 8.93 3.26
N CYS A 4 -0.16 9.31 2.41
CA CYS A 4 1.26 9.23 2.72
C CYS A 4 1.57 10.09 3.96
N ALA A 5 2.12 9.49 5.01
CA ALA A 5 2.49 10.23 6.22
C ALA A 5 3.57 11.31 5.96
N ALA A 6 4.38 11.16 4.91
CA ALA A 6 5.44 12.10 4.56
C ALA A 6 4.96 13.33 3.78
N CYS A 7 4.08 13.16 2.79
CA CYS A 7 3.69 14.24 1.86
C CYS A 7 2.17 14.47 1.72
N GLY A 8 1.35 13.65 2.37
CA GLY A 8 -0.11 13.77 2.37
C GLY A 8 -0.81 13.34 1.08
N GLN A 9 -0.11 12.74 0.10
CA GLN A 9 -0.75 12.19 -1.11
C GLN A 9 -1.72 11.06 -0.75
N GLU A 10 -2.87 10.99 -1.42
CA GLU A 10 -3.82 9.91 -1.24
C GLU A 10 -3.29 8.61 -1.86
N LEU A 11 -3.23 7.54 -1.08
CA LEU A 11 -2.63 6.28 -1.53
C LEU A 11 -3.66 5.15 -1.58
N PHE A 12 -4.43 4.97 -0.50
CA PHE A 12 -5.34 3.84 -0.36
C PHE A 12 -6.70 4.25 0.20
N SER A 13 -7.77 3.66 -0.34
CA SER A 13 -9.11 3.80 0.23
C SER A 13 -9.31 2.83 1.40
N SER A 14 -10.05 3.24 2.42
CA SER A 14 -10.50 2.34 3.48
C SER A 14 -11.40 1.22 2.96
N ALA A 15 -12.12 1.44 1.85
CA ALA A 15 -12.91 0.42 1.18
C ALA A 15 -12.06 -0.70 0.55
N ALA A 16 -10.81 -0.38 0.21
CA ALA A 16 -9.86 -1.36 -0.31
C ALA A 16 -9.10 -2.11 0.80
N LYS A 17 -9.26 -1.72 2.06
CA LYS A 17 -8.59 -2.34 3.20
C LYS A 17 -9.25 -3.66 3.58
N TYR A 18 -8.45 -4.66 3.91
CA TYR A 18 -8.96 -5.94 4.41
C TYR A 18 -8.01 -6.56 5.45
N ASN A 19 -8.47 -7.59 6.16
CA ASN A 19 -7.63 -8.34 7.08
C ASN A 19 -6.95 -9.50 6.34
N SER A 20 -5.65 -9.37 6.09
CA SER A 20 -4.82 -10.42 5.48
C SER A 20 -4.19 -11.37 6.50
N PHE A 21 -4.37 -11.12 7.80
CA PHE A 21 -3.68 -11.80 8.90
C PHE A 21 -2.13 -11.71 8.86
N SER A 22 -1.57 -10.84 8.03
CA SER A 22 -0.12 -10.67 7.90
C SER A 22 0.51 -9.89 9.08
N GLY A 23 -0.27 -9.11 9.82
CA GLY A 23 0.22 -8.20 10.87
C GLY A 23 0.42 -6.76 10.41
N TRP A 24 0.28 -6.47 9.12
CA TRP A 24 0.35 -5.12 8.56
C TRP A 24 -0.98 -4.69 7.89
N PRO A 25 -1.28 -3.38 7.84
CA PRO A 25 -2.31 -2.84 6.97
C PRO A 25 -2.21 -3.42 5.55
N SER A 26 -3.30 -4.01 5.08
CA SER A 26 -3.36 -4.66 3.76
C SER A 26 -4.48 -4.08 2.93
N PHE A 27 -4.16 -3.78 1.68
CA PHE A 27 -5.10 -3.25 0.69
C PHE A 27 -5.06 -4.10 -0.57
N TRP A 28 -6.21 -4.29 -1.22
CA TRP A 28 -6.26 -5.01 -2.50
C TRP A 28 -6.13 -4.08 -3.72
N ASP A 29 -6.24 -2.76 -3.54
CA ASP A 29 -6.07 -1.78 -4.62
C ASP A 29 -5.61 -0.42 -4.08
N VAL A 30 -5.10 0.42 -4.98
CA VAL A 30 -4.69 1.81 -4.76
C VAL A 30 -5.79 2.77 -5.21
N VAL A 31 -5.78 4.01 -4.71
CA VAL A 31 -6.74 5.02 -5.17
C VAL A 31 -6.49 5.41 -6.63
N ASP A 32 -5.21 5.51 -7.01
CA ASP A 32 -4.77 5.80 -8.36
C ASP A 32 -3.44 5.07 -8.61
N GLN A 33 -3.32 4.40 -9.76
CA GLN A 33 -2.11 3.67 -10.17
C GLN A 33 -0.89 4.61 -10.31
N GLY A 34 -1.12 5.91 -10.54
CA GLY A 34 -0.08 6.93 -10.56
C GLY A 34 0.42 7.37 -9.19
N ASN A 35 -0.28 7.04 -8.09
CA ASN A 35 0.09 7.50 -6.75
C ASN A 35 1.08 6.56 -6.04
N VAL A 36 1.09 5.28 -6.40
CA VAL A 36 1.98 4.26 -5.83
C VAL A 36 2.91 3.72 -6.93
N GLY A 37 4.21 3.83 -6.69
CA GLY A 37 5.23 3.26 -7.56
C GLY A 37 5.60 1.85 -7.10
N LEU A 38 5.97 1.01 -8.06
CA LEU A 38 6.45 -0.34 -7.83
C LEU A 38 7.90 -0.47 -8.28
N ARG A 39 8.77 -0.97 -7.39
CA ARG A 39 10.19 -1.21 -7.67
C ARG A 39 10.58 -2.62 -7.30
N GLU A 40 11.45 -3.25 -8.09
CA GLU A 40 11.98 -4.57 -7.72
C GLU A 40 12.90 -4.47 -6.51
N ASP A 41 12.63 -5.29 -5.49
CA ASP A 41 13.44 -5.43 -4.29
C ASP A 41 14.00 -6.86 -4.21
N ASN A 42 15.30 -6.98 -4.47
CA ASN A 42 16.04 -8.24 -4.44
C ASN A 42 16.85 -8.43 -3.14
N SER A 43 16.54 -7.66 -2.09
CA SER A 43 17.22 -7.75 -0.80
C SER A 43 16.92 -9.06 -0.06
N HIS A 44 17.80 -9.42 0.89
CA HIS A 44 17.63 -10.59 1.76
C HIS A 44 17.45 -11.94 1.03
N GLY A 45 17.86 -12.04 -0.23
CA GLY A 45 17.71 -13.25 -1.03
C GLY A 45 16.27 -13.53 -1.47
N MET A 46 15.36 -12.56 -1.32
CA MET A 46 13.97 -12.65 -1.76
C MET A 46 13.74 -11.76 -2.97
N ARG A 47 12.82 -12.13 -3.87
CA ARG A 47 12.32 -11.25 -4.93
C ARG A 47 10.97 -10.71 -4.50
N ARG A 48 10.92 -9.43 -4.16
CA ARG A 48 9.70 -8.72 -3.77
C ARG A 48 9.53 -7.50 -4.65
N VAL A 49 8.35 -6.92 -4.61
CA VAL A 49 8.08 -5.63 -5.27
C VAL A 49 7.80 -4.61 -4.18
N GLU A 50 8.71 -3.66 -4.02
CA GLU A 50 8.57 -2.53 -3.11
C GLU A 50 7.48 -1.58 -3.61
N ALA A 51 6.61 -1.14 -2.70
CA ALA A 51 5.64 -0.08 -2.92
C ALA A 51 6.17 1.24 -2.35
N ILE A 52 6.17 2.29 -3.16
CA ILE A 52 6.63 3.63 -2.80
C ILE A 52 5.58 4.69 -3.13
N CYS A 53 5.64 5.85 -2.48
CA CYS A 53 4.83 7.00 -2.88
C CYS A 53 5.47 7.68 -4.10
N ASN A 54 4.75 7.78 -5.22
CA ASN A 54 5.29 8.37 -6.46
C ASN A 54 5.55 9.88 -6.37
N ARG A 55 4.96 10.58 -5.40
CA ARG A 55 5.18 12.02 -5.22
C ARG A 55 6.46 12.36 -4.46
N CYS A 56 6.87 11.53 -3.49
CA CYS A 56 7.98 11.85 -2.59
C CYS A 56 8.97 10.70 -2.38
N ASP A 57 8.85 9.61 -3.14
CA ASP A 57 9.70 8.42 -3.09
C ASP A 57 9.77 7.73 -1.72
N SER A 58 8.88 8.07 -0.79
CA SER A 58 8.87 7.45 0.55
C SER A 58 8.46 5.98 0.46
N HIS A 59 9.22 5.13 1.16
CA HIS A 59 8.92 3.71 1.30
C HIS A 59 7.56 3.52 1.99
N LEU A 60 6.69 2.72 1.39
CA LEU A 60 5.38 2.37 1.96
C LEU A 60 5.39 0.94 2.49
N GLY A 61 5.89 0.00 1.70
CA GLY A 61 5.91 -1.43 2.03
C GLY A 61 6.18 -2.28 0.80
N HIS A 62 5.41 -3.35 0.62
CA HIS A 62 5.56 -4.28 -0.51
C HIS A 62 4.22 -4.69 -1.09
N VAL A 63 4.22 -5.13 -2.35
CA VAL A 63 3.06 -5.74 -3.01
C VAL A 63 3.36 -7.21 -3.33
N PHE A 64 2.32 -8.04 -3.20
CA PHE A 64 2.34 -9.48 -3.44
C PHE A 64 1.14 -9.89 -4.31
N ASP A 65 1.24 -11.03 -4.99
CA ASP A 65 0.24 -11.61 -5.89
C ASP A 65 -0.68 -12.65 -5.20
N ASP A 66 -0.68 -12.67 -3.86
CA ASP A 66 -1.46 -13.55 -2.99
C ASP A 66 -2.69 -12.85 -2.37
N GLY A 67 -3.18 -11.80 -3.02
CA GLY A 67 -4.36 -11.06 -2.60
C GLY A 67 -5.69 -11.75 -2.92
N PRO A 68 -6.83 -11.10 -2.59
CA PRO A 68 -8.16 -11.63 -2.85
C PRO A 68 -8.41 -11.79 -4.35
N ARG A 69 -8.65 -13.04 -4.81
CA ARG A 69 -8.84 -13.38 -6.23
C ARG A 69 -10.15 -12.88 -6.82
N ASP A 70 -11.15 -12.61 -5.98
CA ASP A 70 -12.42 -11.99 -6.37
C ASP A 70 -12.31 -10.46 -6.59
N LYS A 71 -11.10 -9.90 -6.36
CA LYS A 71 -10.75 -8.49 -6.57
C LYS A 71 -9.65 -8.39 -7.64
N THR A 72 -8.48 -7.88 -7.27
CA THR A 72 -7.32 -7.69 -8.15
C THR A 72 -6.35 -8.86 -8.09
N GLY A 73 -6.45 -9.73 -7.07
CA GLY A 73 -5.42 -10.71 -6.74
C GLY A 73 -4.15 -10.12 -6.11
N LEU A 74 -4.09 -8.79 -5.90
CA LEU A 74 -2.93 -8.13 -5.32
C LEU A 74 -3.12 -7.86 -3.83
N ARG A 75 -2.03 -7.91 -3.08
CA ARG A 75 -1.95 -7.53 -1.66
C ARG A 75 -0.87 -6.49 -1.47
N TYR A 76 -1.28 -5.25 -1.27
CA TYR A 76 -0.43 -4.15 -0.82
C TYR A 76 -0.28 -4.23 0.70
N CYS A 77 0.86 -4.72 1.16
CA CYS A 77 1.23 -4.89 2.56
C CYS A 77 2.06 -3.67 3.00
N ILE A 78 1.40 -2.72 3.67
CA ILE A 78 1.94 -1.37 3.88
C ILE A 78 2.23 -1.14 5.36
N ASN A 79 3.36 -0.52 5.65
CA ASN A 79 3.73 -0.13 7.00
C ASN A 79 2.75 0.92 7.53
N SER A 80 2.21 0.69 8.74
CA SER A 80 1.31 1.65 9.38
C SER A 80 1.97 3.02 9.60
N CYS A 81 3.27 3.05 9.90
CA CYS A 81 4.01 4.30 10.09
C CYS A 81 4.16 5.12 8.80
N ALA A 82 3.95 4.54 7.63
CA ALA A 82 4.00 5.24 6.35
C ALA A 82 2.65 5.87 5.96
N LEU A 83 1.59 5.63 6.75
CA LEU A 83 0.22 6.04 6.46
C LEU A 83 -0.35 6.94 7.54
N GLU A 84 -1.08 7.96 7.11
CA GLU A 84 -1.94 8.79 7.96
C GLU A 84 -3.40 8.56 7.56
N LEU A 85 -4.27 8.26 8.55
CA LEU A 85 -5.70 8.06 8.31
C LEU A 85 -6.42 9.40 8.40
N LYS A 86 -6.86 9.93 7.24
CA LYS A 86 -7.82 11.02 7.21
C LYS A 86 -9.22 10.46 7.33
N ALA A 87 -9.83 10.63 8.51
CA ALA A 87 -11.25 10.41 8.70
C ALA A 87 -12.04 11.52 8.00
N ASP A 88 -13.16 11.17 7.36
CA ASP A 88 -14.10 12.19 6.93
C ASP A 88 -14.71 12.81 8.20
N PRO A 89 -14.71 14.16 8.33
CA PRO A 89 -15.45 14.79 9.40
C PRO A 89 -16.93 14.46 9.21
N ALA A 90 -17.52 13.86 10.25
CA ALA A 90 -18.95 13.56 10.32
C ALA A 90 -19.81 14.83 10.25
#